data_AF-A0A1F7CLC7-F1
#
_entry.id   AF-A0A1F7CLC7-F1
#
_cell.length_a   1.000
_cell.length_b   1.000
_cell.length_c   1.000
_cell.angle_alpha   90.00
_cell.angle_beta   90.00
_cell.angle_gamma   90.00
#
_symmetry.space_group_name_H-M   'P 1'
#
loop_
_entity.id
_entity.type
_entity.pdbx_description
1 polymer ?
#
loop_
_entity_poly.entity_id
_entity_poly.type
_entity_poly.pdbx_seq_one_letter_code
_entity_poly.pdbx_strand_id
1 'polypeptide(L)'
;MEGVLDTAEYVTKKNSLASRKHEIEQKIKDAERGGNDWLEPMREIILRSRDAKMLLSEDKPEEYPTFLRNVGSNFLLKGNALRWEPRRGWGAIANRAGCSIWSG
;
A
#
# COMPACT_ATOMS: atom_id res chain seq x y z
N MET A 1 -38.81 -33.32 -15.73
CA MET A 1 -38.32 -33.52 -14.35
C MET A 1 -36.85 -33.16 -14.35
N GLU A 2 -36.54 -31.87 -14.28
CA GLU A 2 -35.17 -31.37 -14.06
C GLU A 2 -35.01 -31.15 -12.57
N GLY A 3 -33.99 -31.70 -11.94
CA GLY A 3 -33.61 -31.26 -10.59
C GLY A 3 -33.31 -32.32 -9.54
N VAL A 4 -32.93 -33.54 -9.89
CA VAL A 4 -32.26 -34.43 -8.94
C VAL A 4 -30.80 -34.53 -9.35
N LEU A 5 -29.96 -33.68 -8.75
CA LEU A 5 -28.52 -33.92 -8.76
C LEU A 5 -28.29 -35.28 -8.13
N ASP A 6 -27.58 -36.16 -8.83
CA ASP A 6 -27.12 -37.40 -8.24
C ASP A 6 -26.36 -37.08 -6.94
N THR A 7 -26.63 -37.84 -5.88
CA THR A 7 -26.19 -37.48 -4.53
C THR A 7 -24.65 -37.40 -4.48
N ALA A 8 -23.98 -38.22 -5.31
CA ALA A 8 -22.53 -38.20 -5.50
C ALA A 8 -22.03 -36.92 -6.19
N GLU A 9 -22.73 -36.42 -7.21
CA GLU A 9 -22.38 -35.16 -7.88
C GLU A 9 -22.56 -33.96 -6.94
N TYR A 10 -23.63 -33.95 -6.15
CA TYR A 10 -23.88 -32.91 -5.15
C TYR A 10 -22.79 -32.88 -4.08
N VAL A 11 -22.40 -34.03 -3.54
CA VAL A 11 -21.33 -34.14 -2.55
C VAL A 11 -19.99 -33.69 -3.12
N THR A 12 -19.68 -34.08 -4.36
CA THR A 12 -18.44 -33.70 -5.04
C THR A 12 -18.35 -32.18 -5.23
N LYS A 13 -19.43 -31.55 -5.72
CA LYS A 13 -19.50 -30.08 -5.88
C LYS A 13 -19.48 -29.35 -4.53
N LYS A 14 -20.13 -29.88 -3.51
CA LYS A 14 -20.11 -29.30 -2.16
C LYS A 14 -18.71 -29.34 -1.56
N ASN A 15 -18.00 -30.46 -1.72
CA ASN A 15 -16.63 -30.61 -1.21
C ASN A 15 -15.66 -29.67 -1.94
N SER A 16 -15.76 -29.54 -3.26
CA SER A 16 -14.91 -28.61 -4.01
C SER A 16 -15.12 -27.16 -3.59
N LEU A 17 -16.37 -26.75 -3.36
CA LEU A 17 -16.71 -25.42 -2.85
C LEU A 17 -16.20 -25.21 -1.41
N ALA A 18 -16.32 -26.22 -0.55
CA ALA A 18 -15.81 -26.15 0.82
C ALA A 18 -14.28 -26.02 0.86
N SER A 19 -13.56 -26.79 0.04
CA SER A 19 -12.11 -26.67 -0.11
C SER A 19 -11.70 -25.29 -0.63
N ARG A 20 -12.38 -24.77 -1.66
CA ARG A 20 -12.11 -23.43 -2.22
C ARG A 20 -12.37 -22.32 -1.19
N LYS A 21 -13.45 -22.44 -0.42
CA LYS A 21 -13.76 -21.52 0.68
C LYS A 21 -12.65 -21.52 1.72
N HIS A 22 -12.20 -22.70 2.15
CA HIS A 22 -11.11 -22.82 3.11
C HIS A 22 -9.80 -22.21 2.57
N GLU A 23 -9.49 -22.44 1.30
CA GLU A 23 -8.30 -21.90 0.64
C GLU A 23 -8.30 -20.36 0.62
N ILE A 24 -9.46 -19.75 0.36
CA ILE A 24 -9.63 -18.29 0.39
C ILE A 24 -9.51 -17.76 1.83
N GLU A 25 -10.14 -18.42 2.80
CA GLU A 25 -10.05 -18.03 4.21
C GLU A 25 -8.60 -18.09 4.74
N GLN A 26 -7.82 -19.09 4.32
CA GLN A 26 -6.38 -19.14 4.65
C GLN A 26 -5.63 -17.99 3.99
N LYS A 27 -5.86 -17.71 2.70
CA LYS A 27 -5.21 -16.57 2.01
C LYS A 27 -5.52 -15.23 2.67
N ILE A 28 -6.75 -15.03 3.16
CA ILE A 28 -7.13 -13.83 3.93
C ILE A 28 -6.36 -13.78 5.25
N LYS A 29 -6.35 -14.88 6.01
CA LYS A 29 -5.64 -14.95 7.29
C LYS A 29 -4.13 -14.78 7.12
N ASP A 30 -3.55 -15.30 6.05
CA ASP A 30 -2.14 -15.16 5.73
C ASP A 30 -1.80 -13.72 5.33
N ALA A 31 -2.69 -13.05 4.60
CA ALA A 31 -2.57 -11.61 4.32
C ALA A 31 -2.69 -10.76 5.59
N GLU A 32 -3.56 -11.14 6.53
CA GLU A 32 -3.72 -10.45 7.82
C GLU A 32 -2.56 -10.71 8.80
N ARG A 33 -2.03 -11.93 8.84
CA ARG A 33 -0.94 -12.34 9.75
C ARG A 33 0.46 -12.03 9.23
N GLY A 34 0.67 -11.97 7.92
CA GLY A 34 1.97 -11.91 7.28
C GLY A 34 2.70 -10.55 7.37
N GLY A 35 2.25 -9.62 8.21
CA GLY A 35 2.82 -8.26 8.23
C GLY A 35 2.31 -7.46 7.04
N ASN A 36 1.00 -7.19 7.01
CA ASN A 36 0.36 -6.32 6.02
C ASN A 36 0.73 -4.83 6.19
N ASP A 37 1.86 -4.56 6.85
CA ASP A 37 2.45 -3.26 7.08
C ASP A 37 2.94 -2.59 5.80
N TRP A 38 2.77 -3.19 4.61
CA TRP A 38 3.12 -2.57 3.34
C TRP A 38 1.91 -1.91 2.64
N LEU A 39 0.69 -2.41 2.88
CA LEU A 39 -0.53 -1.83 2.31
C LEU A 39 -0.86 -0.48 2.93
N GLU A 40 -0.77 -0.36 4.26
CA GLU A 40 -1.02 0.90 4.95
C GLU A 40 -0.05 2.01 4.51
N PRO A 41 1.27 1.77 4.42
CA PRO A 41 2.18 2.76 3.88
C PRO A 41 1.96 3.07 2.40
N MET A 42 1.57 2.11 1.56
CA MET A 42 1.18 2.43 0.18
C MET A 42 -0.06 3.31 0.12
N ARG A 43 -1.08 3.01 0.94
CA ARG A 43 -2.28 3.84 1.06
C ARG A 43 -1.91 5.26 1.49
N GLU A 44 -1.04 5.39 2.49
CA GLU A 44 -0.53 6.68 2.95
C GLU A 44 0.18 7.44 1.82
N ILE A 45 1.07 6.80 1.06
CA ILE A 45 1.75 7.43 -0.09
C ILE A 45 0.75 7.96 -1.12
N ILE A 46 -0.25 7.16 -1.50
CA ILE A 46 -1.25 7.56 -2.51
C ILE A 46 -2.02 8.79 -2.03
N LEU A 47 -2.47 8.79 -0.77
CA LEU A 47 -3.20 9.91 -0.19
C LEU A 47 -2.33 11.17 -0.10
N ARG A 48 -1.09 11.05 0.41
CA ARG A 48 -0.16 12.17 0.53
C ARG A 48 0.25 12.74 -0.84
N SER A 49 0.37 11.89 -1.86
CA SER A 49 0.67 12.33 -3.23
C SER A 49 -0.49 13.14 -3.82
N ARG A 50 -1.74 12.74 -3.54
CA ARG A 50 -2.92 13.51 -3.92
C ARG A 50 -2.95 14.86 -3.20
N ASP A 51 -2.68 14.86 -1.89
CA ASP A 51 -2.65 16.08 -1.09
C ASP A 51 -1.56 17.05 -1.59
N ALA A 52 -0.38 16.53 -1.95
CA ALA A 52 0.69 17.32 -2.58
C ALA A 52 0.24 18.00 -3.89
N LYS A 53 -0.46 17.25 -4.75
CA LYS A 53 -1.01 17.79 -5.99
C LYS A 53 -2.04 18.90 -5.73
N MET A 54 -2.87 18.72 -4.70
CA MET A 54 -3.87 19.71 -4.30
C MET A 54 -3.18 20.98 -3.76
N LEU A 55 -2.17 20.84 -2.89
CA LEU A 55 -1.39 21.95 -2.35
C LEU A 55 -0.69 22.79 -3.45
N LEU A 56 -0.17 22.13 -4.48
CA LEU A 56 0.38 22.81 -5.66
C LEU A 56 -0.69 23.53 -6.49
N SER A 57 -1.90 22.97 -6.56
CA SER A 57 -3.00 23.55 -7.35
C SER A 57 -3.68 24.72 -6.64
N GLU A 58 -3.71 24.69 -5.31
CA GLU A 58 -4.28 25.75 -4.47
C GLU A 58 -3.32 26.92 -4.20
N ASP A 59 -2.07 26.81 -4.65
CA ASP A 59 -0.99 27.80 -4.45
C ASP A 59 -0.85 28.24 -2.98
N LYS A 60 -0.79 27.26 -2.07
CA LYS A 60 -0.64 27.46 -0.62
C LYS A 60 0.78 27.10 -0.14
N PRO A 61 1.80 27.91 -0.44
CA PRO A 61 3.18 27.62 -0.07
C PRO A 61 3.39 27.57 1.45
N GLU A 62 2.55 28.23 2.24
CA GLU A 62 2.58 28.23 3.70
C GLU A 62 2.34 26.84 4.32
N GLU A 63 1.65 25.96 3.60
CA GLU A 63 1.36 24.58 4.04
C GLU A 63 2.46 23.58 3.66
N TYR A 64 3.40 23.97 2.79
CA TYR A 64 4.48 23.08 2.32
C TYR A 64 5.38 22.59 3.45
N PRO A 65 5.81 23.43 4.41
CA PRO A 65 6.63 22.97 5.53
C PRO A 65 5.92 21.90 6.37
N THR A 66 4.62 22.08 6.62
CA THR A 66 3.79 21.13 7.37
C THR A 66 3.66 19.81 6.62
N PHE A 67 3.42 19.87 5.32
CA PHE A 67 3.38 18.69 4.47
C PHE A 67 4.72 17.94 4.47
N LEU A 68 5.83 18.63 4.21
CA LEU A 68 7.17 18.04 4.16
C LEU A 68 7.55 17.40 5.49
N ARG A 69 7.26 18.05 6.63
CA ARG A 69 7.49 17.49 7.97
C ARG A 69 6.75 16.17 8.22
N ASN A 70 5.60 15.97 7.60
CA ASN A 70 4.83 14.73 7.70
C ASN A 70 5.39 13.62 6.80
N VAL A 71 5.94 13.99 5.63
CA VAL A 71 6.49 13.06 4.65
C VAL A 71 7.86 12.51 5.08
N GLY A 72 8.69 13.34 5.72
CA GLY A 72 10.01 12.92 6.18
C GLY A 72 10.66 13.87 7.19
N SER A 73 11.93 13.62 7.50
CA SER A 73 12.74 14.44 8.41
C SER A 73 14.11 14.76 7.80
N ASN A 74 14.91 15.57 8.50
CA ASN A 74 16.30 15.85 8.13
C ASN A 74 16.48 16.42 6.71
N PHE A 75 15.62 17.38 6.34
CA PHE A 75 15.73 18.09 5.07
C PHE A 75 17.02 18.91 5.03
N LEU A 76 17.94 18.53 4.15
CA LEU A 76 19.23 19.18 3.95
C LEU A 76 19.38 19.54 2.47
N LEU A 77 19.65 20.81 2.19
CA LEU A 77 20.01 21.25 0.85
C LEU A 77 21.53 21.18 0.68
N LYS A 78 22.01 20.27 -0.17
CA LYS A 78 23.45 20.11 -0.46
C LYS A 78 23.68 20.06 -1.97
N GLY A 79 24.44 21.03 -2.50
CA GLY A 79 24.80 21.05 -3.92
C GLY A 79 23.60 21.08 -4.86
N ASN A 80 22.58 21.89 -4.54
CA ASN A 80 21.31 21.99 -5.27
C ASN A 80 20.46 20.70 -5.29
N ALA A 81 20.78 19.72 -4.44
CA ALA A 81 19.96 18.54 -4.21
C ALA A 81 19.35 18.60 -2.81
N LEU A 82 18.06 18.32 -2.71
CA LEU A 82 17.36 18.15 -1.44
C LEU A 82 17.53 16.70 -0.98
N ARG A 83 18.21 16.54 0.15
CA ARG A 83 18.33 15.27 0.88
C ARG A 83 17.37 15.27 2.04
N TRP A 84 16.78 14.12 2.33
CA TRP A 84 15.83 13.98 3.43
C TRP A 84 15.69 12.50 3.80
N GLU A 85 15.27 12.26 5.04
CA GLU A 85 14.99 10.93 5.53
C GLU A 85 13.50 10.62 5.41
N PRO A 86 13.10 9.74 4.48
CA PRO A 86 11.71 9.40 4.26
C PRO A 86 11.14 8.55 5.40
N ARG A 87 9.93 8.89 5.83
CA ARG A 87 9.22 8.16 6.88
C ARG A 87 8.27 7.11 6.30
N ARG A 88 8.17 5.97 6.99
CA ARG A 88 7.21 4.89 6.70
C ARG A 88 7.21 4.49 5.22
N GLY A 89 6.08 4.71 4.52
CA GLY A 89 5.87 4.29 3.14
C GLY A 89 6.83 4.90 2.14
N TRP A 90 7.22 6.15 2.36
CA TRP A 90 8.19 6.83 1.52
C TRP A 90 9.56 6.15 1.55
N GLY A 91 9.91 5.50 2.66
CA GLY A 91 11.16 4.73 2.77
C GLY A 91 11.20 3.54 1.83
N ALA A 92 10.08 2.83 1.66
CA ALA A 92 9.98 1.73 0.71
C ALA A 92 10.19 2.18 -0.74
N ILE A 93 9.77 3.41 -1.08
CA ILE A 93 9.98 4.00 -2.42
C ILE A 93 11.41 4.50 -2.59
N ALA A 94 11.96 5.21 -1.61
CA ALA A 94 13.31 5.75 -1.69
C ALA A 94 14.39 4.67 -1.85
N ASN A 95 14.13 3.46 -1.36
CA ASN A 95 15.02 2.31 -1.53
C ASN A 95 14.96 1.65 -2.93
N ARG A 96 14.07 2.11 -3.84
CA ARG A 96 14.09 1.66 -5.25
C ARG A 96 15.17 2.37 -6.05
N ALA A 97 15.75 1.65 -7.01
CA ALA A 97 16.81 2.15 -7.90
C ALA A 97 16.47 3.45 -8.67
N GLY A 98 15.19 3.74 -8.91
CA GLY A 98 14.75 4.98 -9.56
C GLY A 98 14.65 6.20 -8.65
N CYS A 99 14.69 6.01 -7.32
CA CYS A 99 14.55 7.06 -6.31
C CYS A 99 15.74 7.13 -5.35
N SER A 100 16.85 6.48 -5.68
CA SER A 100 18.07 6.42 -4.84
C SER A 100 18.71 7.80 -4.62
N ILE A 101 18.33 8.81 -5.40
CA ILE A 101 18.77 10.20 -5.20
C ILE A 101 18.13 10.85 -3.95
N TRP A 102 17.06 10.26 -3.40
CA TRP A 102 16.35 10.79 -2.23
C TRP A 102 16.97 10.30 -0.92
N SER A 103 17.59 9.13 -0.93
CA SER A 103 18.22 8.47 0.21
C SER A 103 19.73 8.73 0.22
N GLY A 104 20.24 9.42 1.24
CA GLY A 104 21.68 9.62 1.41
C GLY A 104 22.07 10.57 2.53
#